data_AF-A0A959LLK5-F1
#
_entry.id   AF-A0A959LLK5-F1
#
_cell.length_a   1.000
_cell.length_b   1.000
_cell.length_c   1.000
_cell.angle_alpha   90.00
_cell.angle_beta   90.00
_cell.angle_gamma   90.00
#
_symmetry.space_group_name_H-M   'P 1'
#
loop_
_entity.id
_entity.type
_entity.pdbx_description
1 polymer ?
#
loop_
_entity_poly.entity_id
_entity_poly.type
_entity_poly.pdbx_seq_one_letter_code
_entity_poly.pdbx_strand_id
1 'polypeptide(L)' 'MKQNYKLLLLVVILIGIVNTASAQFLYTMPITVTNHENRDVLGWQVPMYINTAAQVGAGHMQSDGRDIRFSKD' A
#
# COMPACT_ATOMS: atom_id res chain seq x y z
N MET A 1 -24.59 -15.07 39.12
CA MET A 1 -24.31 -15.45 37.72
C MET A 1 -24.72 -14.40 36.65
N LYS A 2 -25.02 -13.13 37.00
CA LYS A 2 -25.55 -12.12 36.06
C LYS A 2 -24.51 -11.09 35.56
N GLN A 3 -23.21 -11.28 35.80
CA GLN A 3 -22.19 -10.27 35.54
C GLN A 3 -21.27 -10.61 34.35
N ASN A 4 -21.19 -11.89 33.97
CA ASN A 4 -20.20 -12.38 33.00
C ASN A 4 -20.66 -12.21 31.53
N TYR A 5 -21.96 -12.11 31.28
CA TYR A 5 -22.47 -11.95 29.90
C TYR A 5 -22.21 -10.55 29.34
N LYS A 6 -22.15 -9.50 30.18
CA LYS A 6 -21.84 -8.14 29.73
C LYS A 6 -20.38 -8.01 29.29
N LEU A 7 -19.46 -8.63 30.02
CA LEU A 7 -18.04 -8.65 29.67
C LEU A 7 -17.80 -9.42 28.37
N LEU A 8 -18.46 -10.57 28.21
CA LEU A 8 -18.40 -11.36 26.98
C LEU A 8 -18.96 -10.58 25.77
N LEU A 9 -20.08 -9.88 25.95
CA LEU A 9 -20.68 -9.05 24.89
C LEU A 9 -19.75 -7.91 24.47
N LEU A 10 -19.06 -7.29 25.44
CA LEU A 10 -18.13 -6.19 25.19
C LEU A 10 -16.89 -6.65 24.42
N VAL A 11 -16.38 -7.84 24.71
CA VAL A 11 -15.25 -8.46 23.98
C VAL A 11 -15.65 -8.82 22.54
N VAL A 12 -16.84 -9.37 22.33
CA VAL A 12 -17.32 -9.71 20.97
C VAL A 12 -17.52 -8.46 20.12
N ILE A 13 -18.06 -7.38 20.70
CA ILE A 13 -18.21 -6.09 20.01
C ILE A 13 -16.83 -5.52 19.66
N LEU A 14 -15.85 -5.59 20.58
CA LEU A 14 -14.49 -5.09 20.33
C LEU A 14 -13.79 -5.86 19.19
N ILE A 15 -14.00 -7.18 19.09
CA ILE A 15 -13.44 -8.03 18.02
C ILE A 15 -14.15 -7.76 16.67
N GLY A 16 -15.43 -7.39 16.67
CA GLY A 16 -16.19 -7.10 15.45
C GLY A 16 -15.82 -5.79 14.77
N ILE A 17 -15.29 -4.80 15.50
CA ILE A 17 -15.01 -3.46 14.98
C ILE A 17 -13.62 -3.35 14.31
N VAL A 18 -12.70 -4.27 14.60
CA VAL A 18 -11.28 -4.12 14.20
C VAL A 18 -10.93 -4.52 12.76
N ASN A 19 -11.89 -4.94 11.91
CA ASN A 19 -11.57 -5.57 10.61
C ASN A 19 -12.04 -4.82 9.36
N THR A 20 -12.27 -3.50 9.42
CA THR A 20 -12.59 -2.70 8.21
C THR A 20 -11.45 -1.78 7.77
N ALA A 21 -10.19 -2.17 8.01
CA ALA A 21 -9.06 -1.48 7.41
C ALA A 21 -8.94 -1.91 5.94
N SER A 22 -9.36 -1.05 5.01
CA SER A 22 -8.96 -1.22 3.61
C SER A 22 -7.43 -1.16 3.56
N ALA A 23 -6.80 -2.16 2.94
CA ALA A 23 -5.36 -2.15 2.67
C ALA A 23 -5.04 -1.03 1.68
N GLN A 24 -4.95 0.20 2.18
CA GLN A 24 -4.57 1.37 1.41
C GLN A 24 -3.05 1.48 1.46
N PHE A 25 -2.43 1.65 0.28
CA PHE A 25 -1.01 1.89 0.19
C PHE A 25 -0.69 3.21 0.90
N LEU A 26 0.16 3.14 1.92
CA LEU A 26 0.49 4.28 2.78
C LEU A 26 1.49 5.24 2.11
N TYR A 27 2.25 4.75 1.13
CA TYR A 27 3.33 5.47 0.48
C TYR A 27 3.22 5.38 -1.05
N THR A 28 3.33 6.53 -1.71
CA THR A 28 3.33 6.66 -3.17
C THR A 28 4.51 7.52 -3.59
N MET A 29 5.22 7.10 -4.64
CA MET A 29 6.30 7.87 -5.26
C MET A 29 5.86 8.32 -6.66
N PRO A 30 5.84 9.63 -6.97
CA PRO A 30 5.45 10.09 -8.29
C PRO A 30 6.50 9.72 -9.34
N ILE A 31 6.03 9.33 -10.53
CA ILE A 31 6.87 9.00 -11.69
C ILE A 31 6.48 9.93 -12.83
N THR A 32 7.45 10.70 -13.33
CA THR A 32 7.25 11.57 -14.50
C THR A 32 7.81 10.87 -15.74
N VAL A 33 6.97 10.65 -16.74
CA VAL A 33 7.37 10.15 -18.06
C VAL A 33 7.16 11.26 -19.08
N THR A 34 8.24 11.70 -19.71
CA THR A 34 8.21 12.78 -20.72
C THR A 34 8.52 12.21 -22.10
N ASN A 35 7.67 12.52 -23.08
CA ASN A 35 7.98 12.33 -24.49
C ASN A 35 8.64 13.60 -25.06
N HIS A 36 9.84 13.47 -25.60
CA HIS A 36 10.58 14.58 -26.20
C HIS A 36 10.48 14.63 -27.74
N GLU A 37 9.73 13.71 -28.35
CA GLU A 37 9.49 13.65 -29.78
C GLU A 37 8.22 14.42 -30.16
N ASN A 38 8.19 15.00 -31.36
CA ASN A 38 6.98 15.64 -31.91
C ASN A 38 6.02 14.63 -32.56
N ARG A 39 5.93 13.43 -31.99
CA ARG A 39 5.06 12.34 -32.44
C ARG A 39 4.76 11.39 -31.28
N ASP A 40 3.72 10.58 -31.44
CA ASP A 40 3.38 9.54 -30.46
C ASP A 40 4.48 8.48 -30.39
N VAL A 41 4.89 8.15 -29.16
CA VAL A 41 5.85 7.09 -28.86
C VAL A 41 5.09 5.95 -28.18
N LEU A 42 4.87 4.87 -28.92
CA LEU A 42 4.12 3.70 -28.47
C LEU A 42 5.05 2.51 -28.22
N GLY A 43 4.73 1.69 -27.23
CA GLY A 43 5.47 0.46 -26.93
C GLY A 43 6.89 0.66 -26.37
N TRP A 44 7.21 1.87 -25.90
CA TRP A 44 8.51 2.16 -25.32
C TRP A 44 8.65 1.60 -23.90
N GLN A 45 9.77 0.95 -23.62
CA GLN A 45 10.10 0.45 -22.29
C GLN A 45 10.87 1.52 -21.50
N VAL A 46 10.40 1.83 -20.30
CA VAL A 46 11.06 2.80 -19.41
C VAL A 46 11.81 2.03 -18.31
N PRO A 47 13.15 2.11 -18.24
CA PRO A 47 13.89 1.52 -17.14
C PRO A 47 13.63 2.29 -15.84
N MET A 48 13.44 1.57 -14.75
CA MET A 48 13.25 2.16 -13.42
C MET A 48 14.33 1.65 -12.47
N TYR A 49 14.92 2.58 -11.73
CA TYR A 49 15.92 2.29 -10.70
C TYR A 49 15.39 2.80 -9.37
N ILE A 50 15.20 1.89 -8.42
CA ILE A 50 14.62 2.19 -7.11
C ILE A 50 15.61 1.74 -6.03
N ASN A 51 15.90 2.63 -5.08
CA ASN A 51 16.66 2.26 -3.89
C ASN A 51 15.74 1.55 -2.89
N THR A 52 15.57 0.24 -3.07
CA THR A 52 14.69 -0.58 -2.23
C THR A 52 15.17 -0.69 -0.80
N ALA A 53 16.48 -0.68 -0.55
CA ALA A 53 17.05 -0.72 0.79
C ALA A 53 16.60 0.48 1.65
N ALA A 54 16.60 1.68 1.07
CA ALA A 54 16.12 2.87 1.76
C ALA A 54 14.62 2.80 2.07
N GLN A 55 13.80 2.30 1.12
CA GLN A 55 12.35 2.21 1.32
C GLN A 55 11.96 1.14 2.34
N VAL A 56 12.65 0.00 2.35
CA VAL A 56 12.48 -1.03 3.38
C VAL A 56 12.89 -0.49 4.76
N GLY A 57 14.04 0.19 4.84
CA GLY A 57 14.51 0.81 6.08
C GLY A 57 13.56 1.88 6.63
N ALA A 58 12.85 2.59 5.76
CA ALA A 58 11.83 3.58 6.12
C ALA A 58 10.45 2.97 6.45
N GLY A 59 10.27 1.66 6.23
CA GLY A 59 8.98 0.99 6.44
C GLY A 59 7.96 1.24 5.33
N HIS A 60 8.37 1.74 4.16
CA HIS A 60 7.51 1.98 3.00
C HIS A 60 7.36 0.77 2.07
N MET A 61 8.19 -0.27 2.26
CA MET A 61 8.29 -1.41 1.36
C MET A 61 8.60 -2.71 2.11
N GLN A 62 8.06 -3.83 1.64
CA GLN A 62 8.43 -5.18 2.09
C GLN A 62 9.78 -5.61 1.50
N SER A 63 10.54 -6.41 2.25
CA SER A 63 11.90 -6.83 1.86
C SER A 63 11.96 -7.66 0.57
N ASP A 64 10.84 -8.25 0.17
CA ASP A 64 10.70 -9.01 -1.08
C ASP A 64 9.98 -8.23 -2.21
N GLY A 65 9.58 -6.99 -1.93
CA GLY A 65 8.95 -6.08 -2.88
C GLY A 65 7.59 -6.51 -3.44
N ARG A 66 6.91 -7.46 -2.81
CA ARG A 66 5.58 -7.92 -3.27
C ARG A 66 4.49 -6.86 -3.21
N ASP A 67 4.75 -5.74 -2.55
CA ASP A 67 3.87 -4.59 -2.37
C ASP A 67 4.06 -3.48 -3.42
N ILE A 68 5.00 -3.62 -4.36
CA ILE A 68 5.15 -2.67 -5.48
C ILE A 68 3.90 -2.72 -6.37
N ARG A 69 3.26 -1.57 -6.59
CA ARG A 69 2.14 -1.40 -7.52
C ARG A 69 2.32 -0.13 -8.34
N PHE A 70 1.83 -0.18 -9.58
CA PHE A 70 1.67 1.00 -10.43
C PHE A 70 0.19 1.34 -10.48
N SER A 71 -0.16 2.56 -10.13
CA SER A 71 -1.51 3.10 -10.23
C SER A 71 -1.47 4.38 -11.03
N LYS A 72 -2.59 4.69 -11.69
CA LYS A 72 -2.84 6.06 -12.14
C LYS A 72 -3.08 6.94 -10.91
N ASP A 73 -2.76 8.23 -11.03
CA ASP A 73 -3.23 9.24 -10.09
C ASP A 73 -4.78 9.35 -10.11
#